data_AF-A0A8T6UYW3-F1
#
_entry.id   AF-A0A8T6UYW3-F1
#
_cell.length_a   1.000
_cell.length_b   1.000
_cell.length_c   1.000
_cell.angle_alpha   90.00
_cell.angle_beta   90.00
_cell.angle_gamma   90.00
#
_symmetry.space_group_name_H-M   'P 1'
#
loop_
_entity.id
_entity.type
_entity.pdbx_description
1 polymer ?
#
loop_
_entity_poly.entity_id
_entity_poly.type
_entity_poly.pdbx_seq_one_letter_code
_entity_poly.pdbx_strand_id
1 'polypeptide(L)'
;LVDPMVQSKIRQGVTTEVVGNCGNSAAPMNEQVKEYRKRYSRMNVPEDFEFNWETMEDYLNLIDSNGAGFNVVSFVGHGLIRQNVMGYENRKPNEFELKEMKRLVAEAMEQGAFGISS
;
A
#
# COMPACT_ATOMS: atom_id res chain seq x y z
N LEU A 1 -6.70 0.36 10.11
CA LEU A 1 -6.08 -0.90 10.58
C LEU A 1 -5.59 -0.77 12.02
N VAL A 2 -4.60 0.09 12.33
CA VAL A 2 -4.14 0.31 13.72
C VAL A 2 -5.12 1.14 14.55
N ASP A 3 -5.60 2.26 13.99
CA ASP A 3 -6.68 3.08 14.55
C ASP A 3 -7.79 3.18 13.50
N PRO A 4 -8.84 2.33 13.56
CA PRO A 4 -9.93 2.36 12.59
C PRO A 4 -10.74 3.68 12.61
N MET A 5 -10.72 4.39 13.74
CA MET A 5 -11.47 5.63 13.94
C MET A 5 -10.69 6.88 13.53
N VAL A 6 -9.39 6.77 13.23
CA VAL A 6 -8.50 7.84 12.74
C VAL A 6 -8.82 9.20 13.39
N GLN A 7 -8.80 9.21 14.72
CA GLN A 7 -9.36 10.31 15.51
C GLN A 7 -8.68 11.65 15.22
N SER A 8 -7.38 11.61 14.88
CA SER A 8 -6.61 12.80 14.48
C SER A 8 -7.20 13.49 13.24
N LYS A 9 -7.81 12.75 12.31
CA LYS A 9 -8.41 13.27 11.08
C LYS A 9 -9.87 13.64 11.27
N ILE A 10 -10.67 12.76 11.89
CA ILE A 10 -12.10 13.00 12.08
C ILE A 10 -12.36 14.25 12.93
N ARG A 11 -11.54 14.50 13.97
CA ARG A 11 -11.68 15.71 14.80
C ARG A 11 -11.35 17.02 14.08
N GLN A 12 -10.78 16.94 12.89
CA GLN A 12 -10.53 18.07 12.00
C GLN A 12 -11.58 18.19 10.88
N GLY A 13 -12.64 17.37 10.91
CA GLY A 13 -13.69 17.36 9.90
C GLY A 13 -13.33 16.63 8.61
N VAL A 14 -12.23 15.87 8.59
CA VAL A 14 -11.86 15.05 7.43
C VAL A 14 -12.81 13.87 7.31
N THR A 15 -13.43 13.72 6.14
CA THR A 15 -14.35 12.61 5.82
C THR A 15 -13.80 11.63 4.80
N THR A 16 -12.72 11.99 4.09
CA THR A 16 -12.11 11.18 3.03
C THR A 16 -10.61 11.45 2.97
N GLU A 17 -9.81 10.41 2.84
CA GLU A 17 -8.36 10.54 2.63
C GLU A 17 -7.92 9.84 1.35
N VAL A 18 -7.09 10.53 0.58
CA VAL A 18 -6.36 9.95 -0.55
C VAL A 18 -5.02 9.47 -0.02
N VAL A 19 -4.81 8.15 -0.01
CA VAL A 19 -3.60 7.50 0.50
C VAL A 19 -2.78 6.89 -0.64
N GLY A 20 -1.57 6.43 -0.33
CA GLY A 20 -0.69 5.86 -1.35
C GLY A 20 0.07 6.92 -2.16
N ASN A 21 0.49 8.01 -1.50
CA ASN A 21 1.18 9.14 -2.13
C ASN A 21 2.72 8.97 -2.19
N CYS A 22 3.39 9.84 -2.95
CA CYS A 22 4.86 9.94 -3.04
C CYS A 22 5.55 8.63 -3.44
N GLY A 23 4.92 7.83 -4.30
CA GLY A 23 5.46 6.56 -4.77
C GLY A 23 5.40 5.43 -3.75
N ASN A 24 4.83 5.64 -2.55
CA ASN A 24 4.65 4.60 -1.54
C ASN A 24 3.16 4.31 -1.34
N SER A 25 2.80 3.06 -1.02
CA SER A 25 1.39 2.66 -0.81
C SER A 25 1.29 1.46 0.11
N ALA A 26 0.09 1.05 0.53
CA ALA A 26 -0.07 -0.08 1.45
C ALA A 26 0.01 -1.46 0.77
N ALA A 27 -0.24 -1.52 -0.54
CA ALA A 27 -0.30 -2.73 -1.34
C ALA A 27 0.05 -2.42 -2.82
N PRO A 28 0.52 -3.40 -3.62
CA PRO A 28 0.73 -4.82 -3.27
C PRO A 28 2.07 -5.08 -2.56
N MET A 29 2.15 -6.16 -1.78
CA MET A 29 3.36 -6.55 -1.02
C MET A 29 3.65 -8.05 -1.18
N ASN A 30 4.76 -8.37 -1.84
CA ASN A 30 5.36 -9.71 -1.77
C ASN A 30 6.07 -9.94 -0.41
N GLU A 31 6.56 -11.16 -0.18
CA GLU A 31 7.20 -11.50 1.09
C GLU A 31 8.43 -10.65 1.41
N GLN A 32 9.23 -10.30 0.40
CA GLN A 32 10.40 -9.43 0.58
C GLN A 32 10.00 -8.04 1.09
N VAL A 33 8.93 -7.46 0.54
CA VAL A 33 8.40 -6.18 0.99
C VAL A 33 7.82 -6.29 2.39
N LYS A 34 7.08 -7.36 2.71
CA LYS A 34 6.54 -7.60 4.05
C LYS A 34 7.67 -7.71 5.07
N GLU A 35 8.72 -8.46 4.79
CA GLU A 35 9.92 -8.55 5.64
C GLU A 35 10.60 -7.19 5.82
N TYR A 36 10.74 -6.42 4.75
CA TYR A 36 11.28 -5.06 4.82
C TYR A 36 10.43 -4.18 5.76
N ARG A 37 9.10 -4.21 5.66
CA ARG A 37 8.22 -3.43 6.54
C ARG A 37 8.28 -3.90 7.99
N LYS A 38 8.30 -5.21 8.22
CA LYS A 38 8.51 -5.80 9.56
C LYS A 38 9.81 -5.30 10.19
N ARG A 39 10.86 -5.07 9.39
CA ARG A 39 12.16 -4.58 9.89
C ARG A 39 12.22 -3.07 10.08
N TYR A 40 11.71 -2.28 9.12
CA TYR A 40 11.97 -0.84 9.06
C TYR A 40 10.76 0.05 9.37
N SER A 41 9.55 -0.50 9.32
CA SER A 41 8.31 0.23 9.65
C SER A 41 7.71 -0.16 10.99
N ARG A 42 8.37 -1.06 11.74
CA ARG A 42 7.89 -1.60 13.02
C ARG A 42 7.65 -0.54 14.09
N MET A 43 8.46 0.52 14.11
CA MET A 43 8.29 1.61 15.08
C MET A 43 7.00 2.42 14.90
N ASN A 44 6.31 2.26 13.75
CA ASN A 44 5.08 2.98 13.43
C ASN A 44 3.82 2.16 13.68
N VAL A 45 3.93 0.92 14.15
CA VAL A 45 2.81 0.01 14.38
C VAL A 45 2.95 -0.70 15.73
N PRO A 46 1.85 -1.15 16.37
CA PRO A 46 1.90 -1.99 17.57
C PRO A 46 2.77 -3.25 17.39
N GLU A 47 3.28 -3.78 18.50
CA GLU A 47 4.15 -4.98 18.49
C GLU A 47 3.40 -6.24 18.04
N ASP A 48 2.10 -6.33 18.25
CA ASP A 48 1.26 -7.43 17.79
C ASP A 48 0.69 -7.21 16.37
N PHE A 49 1.01 -6.07 15.72
CA PHE A 49 0.52 -5.80 14.38
C PHE A 49 1.26 -6.63 13.33
N GLU A 50 0.51 -7.26 12.42
CA GLU A 50 1.05 -8.08 11.34
C GLU A 50 0.64 -7.56 9.95
N PHE A 51 1.58 -7.60 9.01
CA PHE A 51 1.36 -7.21 7.62
C PHE A 51 0.87 -8.42 6.80
N ASN A 52 -0.42 -8.75 6.95
CA ASN A 52 -1.01 -10.02 6.48
C ASN A 52 -1.87 -9.89 5.22
N TRP A 53 -1.44 -9.06 4.26
CA TRP A 53 -2.11 -8.90 2.97
C TRP A 53 -1.09 -8.82 1.83
N GLU A 54 -1.50 -9.18 0.62
CA GLU A 54 -0.63 -9.22 -0.55
C GLU A 54 -1.12 -8.31 -1.67
N THR A 55 -2.41 -8.29 -1.90
CA THR A 55 -3.03 -7.56 -3.02
C THR A 55 -3.66 -6.24 -2.56
N MET A 56 -4.02 -5.37 -3.51
CA MET A 56 -4.77 -4.15 -3.19
C MET A 56 -6.17 -4.51 -2.68
N GLU A 57 -6.78 -5.57 -3.23
CA GLU A 57 -8.08 -6.06 -2.82
C GLU A 57 -8.04 -6.55 -1.37
N ASP A 58 -7.04 -7.35 -0.97
CA ASP A 58 -6.87 -7.78 0.43
C ASP A 58 -6.78 -6.57 1.38
N TYR A 59 -6.01 -5.55 1.00
CA TYR A 59 -5.84 -4.35 1.81
C TYR A 59 -7.15 -3.58 2.00
N LEU A 60 -7.90 -3.36 0.92
CA LEU A 60 -9.18 -2.66 0.97
C LEU A 60 -10.23 -3.48 1.74
N ASN A 61 -10.29 -4.79 1.52
CA ASN A 61 -11.18 -5.69 2.26
C ASN A 61 -10.87 -5.70 3.76
N LEU A 62 -9.59 -5.61 4.14
CA LEU A 62 -9.20 -5.47 5.55
C LEU A 62 -9.65 -4.14 6.15
N ILE A 63 -9.63 -3.04 5.39
CA ILE A 63 -10.17 -1.75 5.85
C ILE A 63 -11.68 -1.87 6.09
N ASP A 64 -12.40 -2.41 5.11
CA ASP A 64 -13.86 -2.56 5.19
C ASP A 64 -14.27 -3.48 6.35
N SER A 65 -13.61 -4.62 6.50
CA SER A 65 -13.92 -5.61 7.54
C SER A 65 -13.65 -5.10 8.96
N ASN A 66 -12.65 -4.22 9.13
CA ASN A 66 -12.35 -3.62 10.43
C ASN A 66 -13.22 -2.39 10.77
N GLY A 67 -14.01 -1.89 9.81
CA GLY A 67 -14.83 -0.69 9.96
C GLY A 67 -14.02 0.61 9.98
N ALA A 68 -13.91 1.27 8.83
CA ALA A 68 -13.26 2.58 8.73
C ALA A 68 -14.22 3.72 9.12
N GLY A 69 -13.76 4.64 9.97
CA GLY A 69 -14.53 5.84 10.35
C GLY A 69 -14.60 6.93 9.27
N PHE A 70 -14.00 6.72 8.10
CA PHE A 70 -13.88 7.69 7.01
C PHE A 70 -13.67 6.95 5.67
N ASN A 71 -13.87 7.64 4.54
CA ASN A 71 -13.66 7.04 3.22
C ASN A 71 -12.16 7.00 2.86
N VAL A 72 -11.72 5.92 2.23
CA VAL A 72 -10.34 5.77 1.75
C VAL A 72 -10.33 5.70 0.23
N VAL A 73 -9.48 6.51 -0.40
CA VAL A 73 -9.13 6.40 -1.83
C VAL A 73 -7.67 6.03 -1.91
N SER A 74 -7.36 4.83 -2.38
CA SER A 74 -5.98 4.31 -2.39
C SER A 74 -5.34 4.44 -3.77
N PHE A 75 -4.12 4.97 -3.84
CA PHE A 75 -3.24 4.86 -5.00
C PHE A 75 -2.24 3.71 -4.83
N VAL A 76 -1.80 3.15 -5.95
CA VAL A 76 -0.65 2.25 -6.00
C VAL A 76 0.63 3.07 -6.19
N GLY A 77 1.63 2.84 -5.34
CA GLY A 77 2.88 3.59 -5.35
C GLY A 77 3.91 3.00 -6.30
N HIS A 78 4.44 3.81 -7.22
CA HIS A 78 5.47 3.38 -8.17
C HIS A 78 6.75 2.84 -7.47
N GLY A 79 7.16 3.46 -6.36
CA GLY A 79 8.28 2.99 -5.54
C GLY A 79 8.04 1.61 -4.94
N LEU A 80 6.82 1.34 -4.46
CA LEU A 80 6.44 0.01 -3.97
C LEU A 80 6.45 -1.03 -5.09
N ILE A 81 5.94 -0.69 -6.27
CA ILE A 81 5.98 -1.57 -7.45
C ILE A 81 7.43 -1.90 -7.84
N ARG A 82 8.32 -0.91 -7.83
CA ARG A 82 9.76 -1.14 -8.05
C ARG A 82 10.35 -2.06 -6.99
N GLN A 83 10.01 -1.87 -5.71
CA GLN A 83 10.49 -2.74 -4.64
C GLN A 83 10.05 -4.20 -4.83
N ASN A 84 8.81 -4.43 -5.25
CA ASN A 84 8.30 -5.77 -5.50
C ASN A 84 9.03 -6.52 -6.62
N VAL A 85 9.49 -5.80 -7.65
CA VAL A 85 10.06 -6.42 -8.86
C VAL A 85 11.59 -6.38 -8.88
N MET A 86 12.17 -5.28 -8.40
CA MET A 86 13.59 -4.95 -8.54
C MET A 86 14.29 -4.73 -7.19
N GLY A 87 13.57 -4.83 -6.06
CA GLY A 87 14.09 -4.44 -4.76
C GLY A 87 14.54 -2.97 -4.74
N TYR A 88 15.73 -2.72 -4.18
CA TYR A 88 16.31 -1.38 -4.00
C TYR A 88 17.33 -0.99 -5.08
N GLU A 89 17.33 -1.70 -6.20
CA GLU A 89 18.31 -1.45 -7.27
C GLU A 89 18.10 -0.08 -7.93
N ASN A 90 19.15 0.75 -7.89
CA ASN A 90 19.19 2.06 -8.53
C ASN A 90 19.59 1.97 -10.02
N ARG A 91 18.74 1.31 -10.81
CA ARG A 91 18.89 1.19 -12.27
C ARG A 91 17.54 1.21 -12.97
N LYS A 92 17.56 1.39 -14.29
CA LYS A 92 16.36 1.21 -15.12
C LYS A 92 15.91 -0.27 -15.09
N PRO A 93 14.59 -0.54 -15.12
CA PRO A 93 14.09 -1.89 -15.29
C PRO A 93 14.51 -2.43 -16.65
N ASN A 94 14.83 -3.71 -16.72
CA ASN A 94 14.89 -4.44 -17.99
C ASN A 94 13.46 -4.68 -18.53
N GLU A 95 13.35 -5.26 -19.73
CA GLU A 95 12.05 -5.47 -20.38
C GLU A 95 11.11 -6.39 -19.58
N PHE A 96 11.63 -7.44 -18.96
CA PHE A 96 10.85 -8.38 -18.14
C PHE A 96 10.36 -7.71 -16.86
N GLU A 97 11.24 -6.96 -16.18
CA GLU A 97 10.89 -6.21 -14.96
C GLU A 97 9.86 -5.13 -15.27
N LEU A 98 10.02 -4.37 -16.36
CA LEU A 98 9.06 -3.35 -16.74
C LEU A 98 7.69 -3.95 -17.08
N LYS A 99 7.67 -5.12 -17.75
CA LYS A 99 6.44 -5.85 -18.02
C LYS A 99 5.76 -6.29 -16.73
N GLU A 100 6.51 -6.81 -15.76
CA GLU A 100 5.97 -7.23 -14.47
C GLU A 100 5.47 -6.04 -13.63
N MET A 101 6.21 -4.94 -13.61
CA MET A 101 5.78 -3.70 -12.95
C MET A 101 4.44 -3.20 -13.52
N LYS A 102 4.27 -3.22 -14.85
CA LYS A 102 3.01 -2.84 -15.50
C LYS A 102 1.88 -3.81 -15.13
N ARG A 103 2.17 -5.12 -15.07
CA ARG A 103 1.20 -6.14 -14.67
C ARG A 103 0.68 -5.88 -13.26
N LEU A 104 1.57 -5.64 -12.29
CA LEU A 104 1.20 -5.34 -10.91
C LEU A 104 0.40 -4.04 -10.77
N VAL A 105 0.73 -3.01 -11.55
CA VAL A 105 -0.06 -1.77 -11.57
C VAL A 105 -1.46 -2.05 -12.12
N ALA A 106 -1.58 -2.76 -13.24
CA ALA A 106 -2.88 -3.09 -13.83
C ALA A 106 -3.76 -3.90 -12.86
N GLU A 107 -3.17 -4.93 -12.24
CA GLU A 107 -3.84 -5.74 -11.22
C GLU A 107 -4.30 -4.90 -10.02
N ALA A 108 -3.44 -4.02 -9.49
CA ALA A 108 -3.82 -3.15 -8.38
C ALA A 108 -4.98 -2.20 -8.74
N MET A 109 -5.01 -1.68 -9.98
CA MET A 109 -6.10 -0.84 -10.48
C MET A 109 -7.41 -1.65 -10.61
N GLU A 110 -7.35 -2.88 -11.14
CA GLU A 110 -8.51 -3.79 -11.21
C GLU A 110 -9.05 -4.14 -9.82
N GLN A 111 -8.15 -4.23 -8.82
CA GLN A 111 -8.45 -4.49 -7.42
C GLN A 111 -8.89 -3.24 -6.62
N GLY A 112 -9.09 -2.09 -7.28
CA GLY A 112 -9.68 -0.90 -6.66
C GLY A 112 -8.70 0.24 -6.33
N ALA A 113 -7.44 0.18 -6.77
CA ALA A 113 -6.57 1.36 -6.75
C ALA A 113 -7.15 2.44 -7.70
N PHE A 114 -7.19 3.67 -7.23
CA PHE A 114 -7.76 4.80 -7.97
C PHE A 114 -6.76 5.45 -8.94
N GLY A 115 -5.46 5.20 -8.75
CA GLY A 115 -4.40 5.77 -9.58
C GLY A 115 -3.01 5.34 -9.14
N ILE A 116 -2.00 5.90 -9.81
CA ILE A 116 -0.59 5.70 -9.50
C ILE A 116 0.03 6.97 -8.91
N SER A 117 0.88 6.83 -7.89
CA SER A 117 1.74 7.91 -7.40
C SER A 117 3.22 7.62 -7.69
N SER A 118 4.04 8.67 -7.74
CA SER A 118 5.50 8.56 -7.94
C SER A 118 6.29 9.39 -6.93
#